data_AF-A0A7X8B3H8-F1
#
_entry.id   AF-A0A7X8B3H8-F1
#
_cell.length_a   1.000
_cell.length_b   1.000
_cell.length_c   1.000
_cell.angle_alpha   90.00
_cell.angle_beta   90.00
_cell.angle_gamma   90.00
#
_symmetry.space_group_name_H-M   'P 1'
#
loop_
_entity.id
_entity.type
_entity.pdbx_description
1 polymer ?
#
loop_
_entity_poly.entity_id
_entity_poly.type
_entity_poly.pdbx_seq_one_letter_code
_entity_poly.pdbx_strand_id
1 'polypeptide(L)'
;MQLETKSVPRRNRTGRKDQVFSKILQDKRRLPMPPYLAAKSSHHSHEARTDIIENYLAFLEQCSLSVAEESELPYPKQTIRDAIREEIQENPCCEMRNSLEIAYVQLETFLPPDEYRVLTGFQLACAITQEIAKSGSPADIIVSSRLLDREEGARAVQIQERLSERIRKRQKEISSIC
;
A
#
# COMPACT_ATOMS: atom_id res chain seq x y z
N MET A 1 60.88 26.38 29.92
CA MET A 1 60.43 25.02 29.59
C MET A 1 59.19 25.13 28.74
N GLN A 2 59.34 24.88 27.44
CA GLN A 2 58.28 24.94 26.44
C GLN A 2 57.56 23.59 26.43
N LEU A 3 56.24 23.59 26.58
CA LEU A 3 55.40 22.40 26.43
C LEU A 3 54.75 22.47 25.05
N GLU A 4 55.31 21.69 24.13
CA GLU A 4 54.81 21.49 22.78
C GLU A 4 53.44 20.78 22.81
N THR A 5 52.44 21.45 22.24
CA THR A 5 51.12 20.90 21.96
C THR A 5 51.20 19.99 20.73
N LYS A 6 51.19 18.66 20.94
CA LYS A 6 51.06 17.68 19.85
C LYS A 6 49.60 17.61 19.39
N SER A 7 49.33 18.20 18.23
CA SER A 7 48.09 18.10 17.47
C SER A 7 47.91 16.69 16.90
N VAL A 8 46.84 16.00 17.32
CA VAL A 8 46.41 14.70 16.75
C VAL A 8 45.54 14.94 15.51
N PRO A 9 45.78 14.29 14.36
CA PRO A 9 44.96 14.46 13.18
C PRO A 9 43.64 13.69 13.33
N ARG A 10 42.52 14.42 13.34
CA ARG A 10 41.16 13.84 13.20
C ARG A 10 41.01 13.31 11.77
N ARG A 11 41.02 11.99 11.62
CA ARG A 11 40.63 11.30 10.38
C ARG A 11 39.16 11.57 10.06
N ASN A 12 38.91 12.22 8.93
CA ASN A 12 37.62 12.29 8.26
C ASN A 12 37.08 10.87 8.00
N ARG A 13 36.03 10.49 8.74
CA ARG A 13 35.26 9.25 8.55
C ARG A 13 33.87 9.62 8.00
N THR A 14 33.81 10.16 6.80
CA THR A 14 32.54 10.56 6.13
C THR A 14 32.49 10.12 4.67
N GLY A 15 33.09 8.97 4.32
CA GLY A 15 33.13 8.53 2.90
C GLY A 15 32.97 7.04 2.64
N ARG A 16 32.55 6.23 3.63
CA ARG A 16 32.53 4.76 3.46
C ARG A 16 31.20 4.07 3.74
N LYS A 17 30.17 4.78 4.20
CA LYS A 17 28.81 4.22 4.39
C LYS A 17 27.88 4.49 3.21
N ASP A 18 28.12 5.56 2.45
CA ASP A 18 27.28 5.93 1.30
C ASP A 18 27.57 5.08 0.05
N GLN A 19 28.76 4.49 -0.07
CA GLN A 19 29.08 3.57 -1.19
C GLN A 19 28.50 2.16 -1.04
N VAL A 20 28.14 1.74 0.18
CA VAL A 20 27.58 0.39 0.40
C VAL A 20 26.08 0.40 0.14
N PHE A 21 25.38 1.47 0.50
CA PHE A 21 23.95 1.63 0.20
C PHE A 21 23.68 1.79 -1.30
N SER A 22 24.56 2.45 -2.05
CA SER A 22 24.41 2.57 -3.51
C SER A 22 24.64 1.26 -4.27
N LYS A 23 25.40 0.31 -3.69
CA LYS A 23 25.65 -1.00 -4.32
C LYS A 23 24.53 -2.01 -4.09
N ILE A 24 23.85 -1.95 -2.94
CA ILE A 24 22.72 -2.84 -2.65
C ILE A 24 21.45 -2.42 -3.42
N LEU A 25 21.33 -1.12 -3.78
CA LEU A 25 20.22 -0.58 -4.58
C LEU A 25 20.39 -0.76 -6.10
N GLN A 26 21.54 -1.23 -6.58
CA GLN A 26 21.78 -1.45 -8.02
C GLN A 26 21.62 -2.91 -8.47
N ASP A 27 21.49 -3.85 -7.54
CA ASP A 27 21.54 -5.30 -7.82
C ASP A 27 20.16 -6.00 -7.76
N LYS A 28 19.08 -5.26 -8.01
CA LYS A 28 17.73 -5.82 -8.27
C LYS A 28 17.18 -5.48 -9.66
N ARG A 29 18.00 -4.89 -10.54
CA ARG A 29 17.63 -4.71 -11.95
C ARG A 29 18.17 -5.88 -12.77
N ARG A 30 17.34 -6.91 -12.94
CA ARG A 30 17.25 -7.82 -14.11
C ARG A 30 16.59 -9.13 -13.66
N LEU A 31 15.30 -9.07 -13.36
CA LEU A 31 14.44 -10.14 -13.84
C LEU A 31 13.80 -9.63 -15.14
N PRO A 32 13.73 -10.45 -16.19
CA PRO A 32 13.09 -10.06 -17.44
C PRO A 32 11.61 -9.77 -17.13
N MET A 33 11.23 -8.50 -17.19
CA MET A 33 9.83 -8.10 -17.27
C MET A 33 9.26 -8.70 -18.55
N PRO A 34 8.14 -9.45 -18.50
CA PRO A 34 7.47 -9.91 -19.70
C PRO A 34 6.98 -8.70 -20.52
N PRO A 35 7.00 -8.78 -21.86
CA PRO A 35 6.58 -7.66 -22.70
C PRO A 35 5.06 -7.64 -22.80
N TYR A 36 4.37 -7.05 -21.82
CA TYR A 36 2.94 -6.76 -21.98
C TYR A 36 2.77 -5.41 -22.69
N LEU A 37 2.73 -5.52 -24.01
CA LEU A 37 2.24 -4.51 -24.92
C LEU A 37 0.71 -4.37 -24.79
N ALA A 38 0.26 -3.11 -24.87
CA ALA A 38 -1.04 -2.65 -25.38
C ALA A 38 -2.31 -3.28 -24.78
N ALA A 39 -3.05 -2.44 -24.05
CA ALA A 39 -4.46 -2.65 -23.72
C ALA A 39 -5.31 -2.89 -24.97
N LYS A 40 -5.47 -4.16 -25.32
CA LYS A 40 -6.68 -4.72 -25.93
C LYS A 40 -7.28 -5.60 -24.85
N SER A 41 -8.60 -5.59 -24.68
CA SER A 41 -9.30 -6.50 -23.76
C SER A 41 -8.90 -7.94 -24.07
N SER A 42 -7.90 -8.45 -23.35
CA SER A 42 -7.49 -9.84 -23.45
C SER A 42 -8.45 -10.59 -22.56
N HIS A 43 -9.45 -11.25 -23.18
CA HIS A 43 -10.09 -12.37 -22.51
C HIS A 43 -8.98 -13.31 -22.07
N HIS A 44 -8.84 -13.47 -20.76
CA HIS A 44 -7.87 -14.40 -20.22
C HIS A 44 -8.40 -15.81 -20.50
N SER A 45 -7.51 -16.76 -20.78
CA SER A 45 -7.93 -18.16 -20.73
C SER A 45 -8.45 -18.46 -19.32
N HIS A 46 -9.40 -19.40 -19.21
CA HIS A 46 -9.95 -19.81 -17.92
C HIS A 46 -8.82 -20.15 -16.93
N GLU A 47 -7.82 -20.94 -17.34
CA GLU A 47 -6.65 -21.27 -16.52
C GLU A 47 -5.89 -20.03 -16.03
N ALA A 48 -5.63 -19.05 -16.91
CA ALA A 48 -4.94 -17.83 -16.52
C ALA A 48 -5.76 -16.98 -15.54
N ARG A 49 -7.09 -16.93 -15.67
CA ARG A 49 -7.95 -16.25 -14.69
C ARG A 49 -7.90 -16.92 -13.34
N THR A 50 -8.05 -18.25 -13.32
CA THR A 50 -8.00 -19.04 -12.08
C THR A 50 -6.69 -18.79 -11.35
N ASP A 51 -5.56 -18.85 -12.04
CA ASP A 51 -4.24 -18.57 -11.46
C ASP A 51 -4.14 -17.16 -10.86
N ILE A 52 -4.64 -16.13 -11.55
CA ILE A 52 -4.63 -14.74 -11.05
C ILE A 52 -5.49 -14.62 -9.79
N ILE A 53 -6.69 -15.20 -9.82
CA ILE A 53 -7.65 -15.15 -8.72
C ILE A 53 -7.10 -15.88 -7.49
N GLU A 54 -6.61 -17.11 -7.65
CA GLU A 54 -6.08 -17.91 -6.55
C GLU A 54 -4.89 -17.22 -5.86
N ASN A 55 -3.93 -16.71 -6.63
CA ASN A 55 -2.79 -15.99 -6.08
C ASN A 55 -3.21 -14.71 -5.34
N TYR A 56 -4.22 -14.00 -5.86
CA TYR A 56 -4.75 -12.82 -5.19
C TYR A 56 -5.49 -13.17 -3.89
N LEU A 57 -6.33 -14.20 -3.89
CA LEU A 57 -7.04 -14.64 -2.69
C LEU A 57 -6.07 -15.13 -1.62
N ALA A 58 -5.06 -15.93 -1.99
CA ALA A 58 -4.02 -16.36 -1.08
C ALA A 58 -3.22 -15.18 -0.49
N PHE A 59 -2.98 -14.14 -1.29
CA PHE A 59 -2.37 -12.90 -0.83
C PHE A 59 -3.29 -12.15 0.17
N LEU A 60 -4.60 -12.07 -0.09
CA LEU A 60 -5.56 -11.45 0.82
C LEU A 60 -5.64 -12.17 2.17
N GLU A 61 -5.57 -13.51 2.20
CA GLU A 61 -5.55 -14.30 3.44
C GLU A 61 -4.35 -13.98 4.34
N GLN A 62 -3.22 -13.59 3.74
CA GLN A 62 -2.00 -13.20 4.46
C GLN A 62 -2.01 -11.73 4.87
N CYS A 63 -2.84 -10.90 4.24
CA CYS A 63 -2.93 -9.48 4.52
C CYS A 63 -3.87 -9.19 5.70
N SER A 64 -3.31 -8.77 6.83
CA SER A 64 -4.08 -8.31 8.00
C SER A 64 -4.35 -6.79 8.01
N LEU A 65 -3.95 -6.08 6.95
CA LEU A 65 -3.99 -4.62 6.89
C LEU A 65 -5.32 -4.11 6.33
N SER A 66 -5.83 -3.03 6.93
CA SER A 66 -7.03 -2.33 6.45
C SER A 66 -6.79 -1.57 5.14
N VAL A 67 -5.54 -1.17 4.89
CA VAL A 67 -5.07 -0.47 3.70
C VAL A 67 -3.65 -0.95 3.42
N ALA A 68 -3.32 -1.18 2.14
CA ALA A 68 -2.01 -1.64 1.69
C ALA A 68 -1.50 -0.81 0.51
N GLU A 69 -0.22 -0.92 0.18
CA GLU A 69 0.36 -0.23 -0.97
C GLU A 69 0.07 -1.03 -2.26
N GLU A 70 -0.30 -0.34 -3.35
CA GLU A 70 -0.67 -0.99 -4.61
C GLU A 70 0.44 -1.83 -5.23
N SER A 71 1.71 -1.49 -4.97
CA SER A 71 2.85 -2.28 -5.45
C SER A 71 3.03 -3.62 -4.75
N GLU A 72 2.31 -3.88 -3.65
CA GLU A 72 2.35 -5.16 -2.93
C GLU A 72 1.46 -6.22 -3.59
N LEU A 73 0.55 -5.82 -4.48
CA LEU A 73 -0.33 -6.75 -5.18
C LEU A 73 0.46 -7.75 -6.04
N PRO A 74 0.04 -9.03 -6.09
CA PRO A 74 0.69 -10.05 -6.90
C PRO A 74 0.59 -9.77 -8.41
N TYR A 75 -0.43 -9.03 -8.81
CA TYR A 75 -0.68 -8.61 -10.18
C TYR A 75 -1.17 -7.16 -10.22
N PRO A 76 -1.07 -6.46 -11.37
CA PRO A 76 -1.66 -5.14 -11.51
C PRO A 76 -3.15 -5.15 -11.16
N LYS A 77 -3.60 -4.12 -10.44
CA LYS A 77 -4.99 -4.02 -9.97
C LYS A 77 -6.03 -4.23 -11.06
N GLN A 78 -5.78 -3.70 -12.26
CA GLN A 78 -6.68 -3.86 -13.40
C GLN A 78 -6.76 -5.31 -13.89
N THR A 79 -5.63 -6.04 -13.90
CA THR A 79 -5.57 -7.46 -14.28
C THR A 79 -6.40 -8.32 -13.34
N ILE A 80 -6.27 -8.11 -12.03
CA ILE A 80 -7.07 -8.84 -11.02
C ILE A 80 -8.56 -8.50 -11.18
N ARG A 81 -8.87 -7.22 -11.40
CA ARG A 81 -10.25 -6.75 -11.60
C ARG A 81 -10.90 -7.42 -12.79
N ASP A 82 -10.20 -7.49 -13.92
CA ASP A 82 -10.71 -8.09 -15.15
C ASP A 82 -10.89 -9.61 -14.98
N ALA A 83 -9.92 -10.30 -14.36
CA ALA A 83 -10.03 -11.73 -14.08
C ALA A 83 -11.26 -12.07 -13.21
N ILE A 84 -11.47 -11.36 -12.10
CA ILE A 84 -12.63 -11.58 -11.22
C ILE A 84 -13.95 -11.27 -11.97
N ARG A 85 -13.98 -10.19 -12.73
CA ARG A 85 -15.17 -9.78 -13.48
C ARG A 85 -15.54 -10.81 -14.53
N GLU A 86 -14.58 -11.28 -15.31
CA GLU A 86 -14.77 -12.33 -16.32
C GLU A 86 -15.23 -13.64 -15.67
N GLU A 87 -14.66 -14.03 -14.53
CA GLU A 87 -15.06 -15.24 -13.82
C GLU A 87 -16.52 -15.20 -13.35
N ILE A 88 -16.96 -14.08 -12.76
CA ILE A 88 -18.37 -13.92 -12.33
C ILE A 88 -19.31 -13.86 -13.54
N GLN A 89 -18.87 -13.30 -14.67
CA GLN A 89 -19.67 -13.25 -15.90
C GLN A 89 -19.85 -14.63 -16.55
N GLU A 90 -18.79 -15.43 -16.61
CA GLU A 90 -18.84 -16.76 -17.20
C GLU A 90 -19.50 -17.80 -16.29
N ASN A 91 -19.36 -17.63 -14.97
CA ASN A 91 -19.90 -18.54 -13.97
C ASN A 91 -20.67 -17.78 -12.86
N PRO A 92 -21.88 -17.26 -13.17
CA PRO A 92 -22.64 -16.41 -12.26
C PRO A 92 -23.14 -17.15 -11.00
N CYS A 93 -23.15 -18.48 -11.02
CA CYS A 93 -23.58 -19.31 -9.90
C CYS A 93 -22.40 -20.00 -9.19
N CYS A 94 -21.16 -19.55 -9.39
CA CYS A 94 -20.02 -20.13 -8.71
C CYS A 94 -20.16 -20.01 -7.18
N GLU A 95 -19.77 -21.05 -6.45
CA GLU A 95 -19.86 -21.08 -4.98
C GLU A 95 -19.02 -19.97 -4.33
N MET A 96 -17.94 -19.56 -5.01
CA MET A 96 -17.03 -18.53 -4.55
C MET A 96 -17.50 -17.11 -4.88
N ARG A 97 -18.67 -16.92 -5.51
CA ARG A 97 -19.15 -15.61 -5.97
C ARG A 97 -19.05 -14.53 -4.90
N ASN A 98 -19.59 -14.78 -3.71
CA ASN A 98 -19.57 -13.80 -2.63
C ASN A 98 -18.13 -13.41 -2.24
N SER A 99 -17.23 -14.39 -2.16
CA SER A 99 -15.81 -14.16 -1.87
C SER A 99 -15.15 -13.32 -2.97
N LEU A 100 -15.47 -13.60 -4.23
CA LEU A 100 -14.97 -12.85 -5.38
C LEU A 100 -15.51 -11.41 -5.41
N GLU A 101 -16.79 -11.20 -5.09
CA GLU A 101 -17.38 -9.85 -4.98
C GLU A 101 -16.69 -9.04 -3.87
N ILE A 102 -16.43 -9.64 -2.72
CA ILE A 102 -15.69 -9.01 -1.62
C ILE A 102 -14.27 -8.67 -2.06
N ALA A 103 -13.55 -9.65 -2.64
CA ALA A 103 -12.18 -9.49 -3.09
C ALA A 103 -12.05 -8.40 -4.17
N TYR A 104 -13.04 -8.31 -5.06
CA TYR A 104 -13.15 -7.27 -6.10
C TYR A 104 -13.26 -5.87 -5.51
N VAL A 105 -14.09 -5.70 -4.48
CA VAL A 105 -14.26 -4.42 -3.80
C VAL A 105 -13.02 -4.08 -2.96
N GLN A 106 -12.42 -5.08 -2.32
CA GLN A 106 -11.23 -4.92 -1.49
C GLN A 106 -10.00 -4.46 -2.29
N LEU A 107 -9.96 -4.67 -3.61
CA LEU A 107 -8.90 -4.10 -4.46
C LEU A 107 -8.76 -2.57 -4.33
N GLU A 108 -9.84 -1.86 -3.98
CA GLU A 108 -9.79 -0.41 -3.83
C GLU A 108 -8.99 0.04 -2.60
N THR A 109 -8.78 -0.82 -1.59
CA THR A 109 -7.99 -0.50 -0.39
C THR A 109 -6.48 -0.51 -0.63
N PHE A 110 -6.04 -0.97 -1.80
CA PHE A 110 -4.66 -0.86 -2.23
C PHE A 110 -4.43 0.54 -2.80
N LEU A 111 -3.63 1.36 -2.14
CA LEU A 111 -3.46 2.76 -2.50
C LEU A 111 -2.15 3.01 -3.25
N PRO A 112 -2.12 4.01 -4.15
CA PRO A 112 -0.86 4.51 -4.69
C PRO A 112 0.09 4.95 -3.57
N PRO A 113 1.42 4.90 -3.79
CA PRO A 113 2.42 5.16 -2.75
C PRO A 113 2.19 6.46 -1.97
N ASP A 114 1.81 7.53 -2.67
CA ASP A 114 1.59 8.84 -2.06
C ASP A 114 0.35 8.88 -1.17
N GLU A 115 -0.76 8.26 -1.60
CA GLU A 115 -1.99 8.19 -0.81
C GLU A 115 -1.81 7.25 0.41
N TYR A 116 -1.11 6.13 0.21
CA TYR A 116 -0.78 5.17 1.27
C TYR A 116 0.02 5.83 2.39
N ARG A 117 1.08 6.59 2.06
CA ARG A 117 1.93 7.26 3.06
C ARG A 117 1.17 8.28 3.90
N VAL A 118 0.33 9.09 3.28
CA VAL A 118 -0.49 10.08 3.98
C VAL A 118 -1.43 9.40 4.97
N LEU A 119 -2.13 8.36 4.51
CA LEU A 119 -3.15 7.71 5.32
C LEU A 119 -2.57 6.89 6.47
N THR A 120 -1.48 6.17 6.23
CA THR A 120 -0.76 5.42 7.28
C THR A 120 -0.03 6.33 8.26
N GLY A 121 0.57 7.44 7.80
CA GLY A 121 1.15 8.47 8.66
C GLY A 121 0.11 9.07 9.60
N PHE A 122 -1.04 9.46 9.05
CA PHE A 122 -2.14 10.00 9.84
C PHE A 122 -2.70 8.97 10.84
N GLN A 123 -2.88 7.71 10.44
CA GLN A 123 -3.33 6.64 11.35
C GLN A 123 -2.35 6.42 12.51
N LEU A 124 -1.04 6.41 12.22
CA LEU A 124 0.00 6.26 13.24
C LEU A 124 -0.01 7.45 14.20
N ALA A 125 -0.12 8.68 13.68
CA ALA A 125 -0.21 9.88 14.51
C ALA A 125 -1.45 9.87 15.40
N CYS A 126 -2.61 9.43 14.89
CA CYS A 126 -3.82 9.24 15.68
C CYS A 126 -3.60 8.22 16.80
N ALA A 127 -2.98 7.07 16.51
CA ALA A 127 -2.68 6.05 17.53
C ALA A 127 -1.76 6.59 18.63
N ILE A 128 -0.67 7.27 18.25
CA ILE A 128 0.27 7.89 19.20
C ILE A 128 -0.42 8.96 20.04
N THR A 129 -1.23 9.83 19.41
CA THR A 129 -1.99 10.88 20.09
C THR A 129 -2.97 10.29 21.11
N GLN A 130 -3.67 9.21 20.74
CA GLN A 130 -4.57 8.51 21.66
C GLN A 130 -3.80 7.95 22.87
N GLU A 131 -2.64 7.32 22.66
CA GLU A 131 -1.81 6.83 23.78
C GLU A 131 -1.31 7.95 24.69
N ILE A 132 -0.85 9.07 24.13
CA ILE A 132 -0.38 10.23 24.91
C ILE A 132 -1.54 10.85 25.70
N ALA A 133 -2.70 11.02 25.07
CA ALA A 133 -3.87 11.62 25.69
C ALA A 133 -4.48 10.78 26.84
N LYS A 134 -4.18 9.46 26.93
CA LYS A 134 -4.66 8.59 28.02
C LYS A 134 -4.22 9.07 29.40
N SER A 135 -3.12 9.80 29.51
CA SER A 135 -2.66 10.36 30.79
C SER A 135 -3.59 11.45 31.33
N GLY A 136 -4.40 12.08 30.46
CA GLY A 136 -5.27 13.22 30.78
C GLY A 136 -4.52 14.49 31.19
N SER A 137 -3.18 14.52 31.08
CA SER A 137 -2.41 15.69 31.53
C SER A 137 -2.56 16.85 30.53
N PRO A 138 -2.71 18.11 30.99
CA PRO A 138 -2.81 19.26 30.09
C PRO A 138 -1.61 19.41 29.13
N ALA A 139 -0.41 19.02 29.57
CA ALA A 139 0.79 19.04 28.74
C ALA A 139 0.70 18.01 27.60
N ASP A 140 0.20 16.81 27.89
CA ASP A 140 0.04 15.72 26.93
C ASP A 140 -1.05 16.04 25.90
N ILE A 141 -2.12 16.74 26.30
CA ILE A 141 -3.15 17.25 25.39
C ILE A 141 -2.55 18.26 24.40
N ILE A 142 -1.71 19.19 24.87
CA ILE A 142 -1.05 20.17 24.00
C ILE A 142 -0.08 19.49 23.02
N VAL A 143 0.69 18.51 23.48
CA VAL A 143 1.60 17.73 22.62
C VAL A 143 0.82 16.95 21.56
N SER A 144 -0.26 16.29 21.96
CA SER A 144 -1.18 15.56 21.09
C SER A 144 -1.78 16.44 20.00
N SER A 145 -2.28 17.63 20.35
CA SER A 145 -2.81 18.60 19.38
C SER A 145 -1.75 19.00 18.35
N ARG A 146 -0.52 19.30 18.79
CA ARG A 146 0.57 19.70 17.91
C ARG A 146 1.03 18.59 16.96
N LEU A 147 0.89 17.32 17.36
CA LEU A 147 1.19 16.18 16.50
C LEU A 147 0.15 16.07 15.38
N LEU A 148 -1.14 16.20 15.71
CA LEU A 148 -2.21 16.17 14.72
C LEU A 148 -2.16 17.35 13.74
N ASP A 149 -1.81 18.56 14.21
CA ASP A 149 -1.69 19.76 13.36
C ASP A 149 -0.58 19.66 12.30
N ARG A 150 0.40 18.77 12.51
CA ARG A 150 1.53 18.56 11.59
C ARG A 150 1.25 17.53 10.52
N GLU A 151 0.23 16.71 10.71
CA GLU A 151 -0.14 15.67 9.76
C GLU A 151 -1.11 16.22 8.73
N GLU A 152 -1.06 15.68 7.51
CA GLU A 152 -1.95 16.05 6.41
C GLU A 152 -3.38 15.51 6.63
N GLY A 153 -3.97 15.70 7.81
CA GLY A 153 -5.23 15.09 8.24
C GLY A 153 -6.40 15.42 7.31
N ALA A 154 -6.50 16.66 6.84
CA ALA A 154 -7.51 17.05 5.85
C ALA A 154 -7.38 16.24 4.54
N ARG A 155 -6.16 15.97 4.09
CA ARG A 155 -5.90 15.14 2.91
C ARG A 155 -6.19 13.66 3.20
N ALA A 156 -5.85 13.17 4.39
CA ALA A 156 -6.16 11.80 4.80
C ALA A 156 -7.67 11.54 4.80
N VAL A 157 -8.48 12.49 5.28
CA VAL A 157 -9.95 12.43 5.22
C VAL A 157 -10.43 12.40 3.77
N GLN A 158 -9.93 13.30 2.91
CA GLN A 158 -10.29 13.29 1.48
C GLN A 158 -9.94 11.97 0.78
N ILE A 159 -8.81 11.36 1.12
CA ILE A 159 -8.42 10.05 0.59
C ILE A 159 -9.41 8.97 1.07
N GLN A 160 -9.81 8.97 2.35
CA GLN A 160 -10.81 8.03 2.88
C GLN A 160 -12.19 8.20 2.25
N GLU A 161 -12.62 9.43 1.98
CA GLU A 161 -13.88 9.74 1.29
C GLU A 161 -13.85 9.18 -0.14
N ARG A 162 -12.79 9.50 -0.90
CA ARG A 162 -12.58 8.97 -2.26
C ARG A 162 -12.48 7.45 -2.28
N LEU A 163 -11.84 6.84 -1.30
CA LEU A 163 -11.79 5.39 -1.14
C LEU A 163 -13.21 4.82 -0.93
N SER A 164 -13.97 5.40 -0.01
CA SER A 164 -15.35 4.99 0.27
C SER A 164 -16.25 5.10 -0.97
N GLU A 165 -16.09 6.15 -1.77
CA GLU A 165 -16.80 6.32 -3.03
C GLU A 165 -16.42 5.26 -4.06
N ARG A 166 -15.12 4.96 -4.21
CA ARG A 166 -14.63 3.90 -5.10
C ARG A 166 -15.18 2.53 -4.70
N ILE A 167 -15.13 2.19 -3.41
CA ILE A 167 -15.70 0.96 -2.85
C ILE A 167 -17.18 0.84 -3.19
N ARG A 168 -17.99 1.87 -2.91
CA ARG A 168 -19.44 1.86 -3.24
C ARG A 168 -19.69 1.71 -4.73
N LYS A 169 -18.87 2.38 -5.57
CA LYS A 169 -18.97 2.26 -7.02
C LYS A 169 -18.70 0.83 -7.47
N ARG A 170 -17.63 0.20 -6.97
CA ARG A 170 -17.27 -1.19 -7.33
C ARG A 170 -18.27 -2.20 -6.81
N GLN A 171 -18.82 -2.00 -5.62
CA GLN A 171 -19.89 -2.84 -5.10
C GLN A 171 -21.12 -2.80 -6.01
N LYS A 172 -21.55 -1.61 -6.45
CA LYS A 172 -22.66 -1.50 -7.41
C LYS A 172 -22.34 -2.16 -8.75
N GLU A 173 -21.12 -1.99 -9.25
CA GLU A 173 -20.68 -2.58 -10.51
C GLU A 173 -20.69 -4.09 -10.46
N ILE A 174 -20.06 -4.71 -9.44
CA ILE A 174 -19.95 -6.17 -9.36
C ILE A 174 -21.31 -6.81 -9.06
N SER A 175 -22.14 -6.21 -8.19
CA SER A 175 -23.49 -6.72 -7.92
C SER A 175 -24.44 -6.56 -9.11
N SER A 176 -24.13 -5.68 -10.07
CA SER A 176 -24.89 -5.55 -11.32
C SER A 176 -24.51 -6.59 -12.38
N ILE A 177 -23.49 -7.41 -12.13
CA ILE A 177 -23.13 -8.52 -13.00
C ILE A 177 -24.09 -9.68 -12.69
N CYS A 178 -25.28 -9.57 -13.26
CA CYS A 178 -26.34 -10.57 -13.36
C CYS A 178 -27.47 -10.00 -14.23
#